data_AF-M6VNF1-F1
#
_entry.id   AF-M6VNF1-F1
#
_cell.length_a   1.000
_cell.length_b   1.000
_cell.length_c   1.000
_cell.angle_alpha   90.00
_cell.angle_beta   90.00
_cell.angle_gamma   90.00
#
_symmetry.space_group_name_H-M   'P 1'
#
loop_
_entity.id
_entity.type
_entity.pdbx_description
1 polymer ?
#
loop_
_entity_poly.entity_id
_entity_poly.type
_entity_poly.pdbx_seq_one_letter_code
_entity_poly.pdbx_strand_id
1 'polypeptide(L)'
;MGPDGRDYINIDIKKPYYKQIGDGDKDVDFQSKIIFEEVGEDTNLTMEQIFSNKKELKRVNEKYGAIEGGKQHVYKFGKYLEALKWV
;
A
#
# COMPACT_ATOMS: atom_id res chain seq x y z
N MET A 1 0.04 -0.66 -10.22
CA MET A 1 1.40 -1.21 -10.31
C MET A 1 2.11 -1.14 -8.98
N GLY A 2 2.54 -2.31 -8.48
CA GLY A 2 3.48 -2.44 -7.39
C GLY A 2 4.92 -2.10 -7.82
N PRO A 3 5.87 -2.11 -6.87
CA PRO A 3 7.27 -1.79 -7.11
C PRO A 3 7.99 -2.73 -8.09
N ASP A 4 7.43 -3.91 -8.31
CA ASP A 4 7.85 -4.94 -9.25
C ASP A 4 7.24 -4.80 -10.65
N GLY A 5 6.46 -3.73 -10.87
CA GLY A 5 5.75 -3.48 -12.12
C GLY A 5 4.47 -4.31 -12.32
N ARG A 6 4.06 -5.14 -11.34
CA ARG A 6 2.84 -5.96 -11.43
C ARG A 6 1.61 -5.19 -10.96
N ASP A 7 0.44 -5.53 -11.48
CA ASP A 7 -0.82 -5.03 -10.96
C ASP A 7 -1.40 -5.99 -9.90
N TYR A 8 -1.97 -5.40 -8.86
CA TYR A 8 -2.55 -6.11 -7.72
C TYR A 8 -4.05 -5.80 -7.70
N ILE A 9 -4.87 -6.84 -7.63
CA ILE A 9 -6.33 -6.75 -7.58
C ILE A 9 -6.75 -6.50 -6.13
N ASN A 10 -7.56 -5.47 -5.90
CA ASN A 10 -8.24 -5.25 -4.63
C ASN A 10 -9.50 -6.12 -4.60
N ILE A 11 -9.59 -7.09 -3.68
CA ILE A 11 -10.67 -8.11 -3.69
C ILE A 11 -11.71 -7.97 -2.57
N ASP A 12 -11.42 -7.18 -1.53
CA ASP A 12 -12.37 -6.85 -0.45
C ASP A 12 -12.02 -5.46 0.07
N ILE A 13 -12.99 -4.54 0.08
CA ILE A 13 -12.82 -3.14 0.49
C ILE A 13 -13.83 -2.83 1.58
N LYS A 14 -13.39 -2.88 2.84
CA LYS A 14 -14.16 -2.46 4.01
C LYS A 14 -13.39 -1.36 4.72
N LYS A 15 -13.74 -0.09 4.49
CA LYS A 15 -13.05 1.07 5.08
C LYS A 15 -12.73 0.83 6.57
N PRO A 16 -11.48 1.03 7.05
CA PRO A 16 -10.25 1.45 6.35
C PRO A 16 -9.42 0.32 5.67
N TYR A 17 -9.91 -0.91 5.68
CA TYR A 17 -9.22 -2.11 5.22
C TYR A 17 -9.50 -2.40 3.75
N TYR A 18 -8.47 -2.80 3.01
CA TYR A 18 -8.65 -3.50 1.75
C TYR A 18 -7.64 -4.64 1.60
N LYS A 19 -8.07 -5.72 0.95
CA LYS A 19 -7.20 -6.87 0.66
C LYS A 19 -6.70 -6.80 -0.77
N GLN A 20 -5.38 -6.93 -0.96
CA GLN A 20 -4.73 -7.04 -2.26
C GLN A 20 -4.28 -8.47 -2.53
N ILE A 21 -4.53 -8.95 -3.74
CA ILE A 21 -3.95 -10.19 -4.27
C ILE A 21 -3.25 -9.84 -5.59
N GLY A 22 -2.01 -10.29 -5.78
CA GLY A 22 -1.29 -10.10 -7.05
C GLY A 22 -2.01 -10.79 -8.21
N ASP A 23 -2.14 -10.10 -9.34
CA ASP A 23 -2.74 -10.71 -10.54
C ASP A 23 -1.71 -11.64 -11.21
N GLY A 24 -2.04 -12.92 -11.32
CA GLY A 24 -1.26 -13.91 -12.06
C GLY A 24 -0.24 -14.74 -11.29
N ASP A 25 -0.06 -14.52 -9.99
CA ASP A 25 0.75 -15.41 -9.13
C ASP A 25 0.20 -15.37 -7.71
N LYS A 26 -0.17 -16.52 -7.14
CA LYS A 26 -0.64 -16.65 -5.73
C LYS A 26 0.47 -16.32 -4.70
N ASP A 27 1.55 -15.70 -5.16
CA ASP A 27 2.83 -15.64 -4.48
C ASP A 27 2.91 -14.46 -3.50
N VAL A 28 1.93 -13.56 -3.44
CA VAL A 28 1.91 -12.46 -2.47
C VAL A 28 0.48 -12.24 -1.97
N ASP A 29 0.24 -12.59 -0.70
CA ASP A 29 -1.01 -12.31 0.03
C ASP A 29 -0.70 -11.42 1.24
N PHE A 30 -1.24 -10.19 1.23
CA PHE A 30 -1.23 -9.30 2.38
C PHE A 30 -2.51 -8.46 2.40
N GLN A 31 -2.89 -8.02 3.60
CA GLN A 31 -3.97 -7.06 3.78
C GLN A 31 -3.38 -5.67 3.99
N SER A 32 -4.04 -4.65 3.47
CA SER A 32 -3.67 -3.27 3.74
C SER A 32 -4.75 -2.59 4.57
N LYS A 33 -4.33 -1.76 5.52
CA LYS A 33 -5.21 -0.87 6.27
C LYS A 33 -4.69 0.55 6.11
N ILE A 34 -5.56 1.46 5.66
CA ILE A 34 -5.21 2.87 5.50
C ILE A 34 -6.09 3.71 6.41
N ILE A 35 -5.47 4.36 7.39
CA ILE A 35 -6.13 5.24 8.35
C ILE A 35 -5.78 6.68 7.99
N PHE A 36 -6.80 7.54 7.99
CA PHE A 36 -6.66 8.98 7.83
C PHE A 36 -7.12 9.64 9.11
N GLU A 37 -6.28 10.52 9.68
CA GLU A 37 -6.57 11.27 10.90
C GLU A 37 -6.32 12.75 10.63
N GLU A 38 -7.24 13.61 11.05
CA GLU A 38 -7.11 15.06 10.92
C GLU A 38 -6.06 15.58 11.90
N VAL A 39 -5.16 16.45 11.43
CA VAL A 39 -4.15 17.12 12.26
C VAL A 39 -4.09 18.59 11.86
N GLY A 40 -4.92 19.41 12.49
CA GLY A 40 -5.08 20.81 12.12
C GLY A 40 -5.61 20.93 10.70
N GLU A 41 -4.87 21.63 9.82
CA GLU A 41 -5.21 21.74 8.39
C GLU A 41 -4.63 20.60 7.53
N ASP A 42 -3.87 19.69 8.14
CA ASP A 42 -3.22 18.56 7.50
C ASP A 42 -3.92 17.22 7.81
N THR A 43 -3.46 16.15 7.17
CA THR A 43 -3.94 14.78 7.41
C THR A 43 -2.76 13.86 7.68
N ASN A 44 -2.80 13.17 8.82
CA ASN A 44 -1.94 12.02 9.07
C ASN A 44 -2.48 10.81 8.31
N LEU A 45 -1.64 10.22 7.47
CA LEU A 45 -1.91 8.97 6.77
C LEU A 45 -1.07 7.86 7.38
N THR A 46 -1.73 6.84 7.91
CA THR A 46 -1.09 5.60 8.37
C THR A 46 -1.46 4.47 7.43
N MET A 47 -0.46 3.84 6.80
CA MET A 47 -0.64 2.66 5.96
C MET A 47 0.03 1.45 6.62
N GLU A 48 -0.77 0.46 7.00
CA GLU A 48 -0.30 -0.82 7.55
C GLU A 48 -0.42 -1.91 6.49
N GLN A 49 0.68 -2.63 6.24
CA GLN A 49 0.69 -3.84 5.40
C GLN A 49 0.83 -5.06 6.30
N ILE A 50 -0.24 -5.85 6.38
CA ILE A 50 -0.40 -6.98 7.29
C ILE A 50 -0.11 -8.27 6.51
N PHE A 51 1.02 -8.89 6.84
CA PHE A 51 1.43 -10.19 6.33
C PHE A 51 1.01 -11.30 7.29
N SER A 52 0.80 -12.51 6.76
CA SER A 52 0.40 -13.68 7.56
C SER A 52 1.43 -14.05 8.63
N ASN A 53 2.72 -13.78 8.39
CA ASN A 53 3.80 -13.97 9.35
C ASN A 53 5.08 -13.22 8.92
N LYS A 54 6.07 -13.19 9.82
CA LYS A 54 7.37 -12.53 9.59
C LYS A 54 8.16 -13.09 8.41
N LYS A 55 8.07 -14.40 8.12
CA LYS A 55 8.80 -15.01 6.99
C LYS A 55 8.27 -14.50 5.67
N GLU A 56 6.95 -14.36 5.56
CA GLU A 56 6.30 -13.81 4.36
C GLU A 56 6.67 -12.34 4.14
N LEU A 57 6.61 -11.50 5.18
CA LEU A 57 7.12 -10.12 5.08
C LEU A 57 8.56 -10.08 4.57
N LYS A 58 9.45 -10.90 5.14
CA LYS A 58 10.86 -10.94 4.74
C LYS A 58 11.02 -11.38 3.28
N ARG A 59 10.35 -12.47 2.88
CA ARG A 59 10.41 -13.02 1.52
C ARG A 59 9.92 -12.02 0.47
N VAL A 60 8.76 -11.40 0.71
CA VAL A 60 8.17 -10.42 -0.21
C VAL A 60 9.03 -9.16 -0.25
N ASN A 61 9.58 -8.71 0.88
CA ASN A 61 10.47 -7.57 0.89
C ASN A 61 11.80 -7.84 0.17
N GLU A 62 12.40 -9.01 0.34
CA GLU A 62 13.64 -9.39 -0.36
C GLU A 62 13.41 -9.56 -1.86
N LYS A 63 12.28 -10.14 -2.27
CA LYS A 63 11.97 -10.43 -3.68
C LYS A 63 11.49 -9.20 -4.44
N TYR A 64 10.70 -8.33 -3.81
CA TYR A 64 9.97 -7.26 -4.49
C TYR A 64 10.20 -5.86 -3.89
N GLY A 65 10.96 -5.74 -2.81
CA GLY A 65 11.20 -4.45 -2.16
C GLY A 65 9.94 -3.84 -1.55
N ALA A 66 9.04 -4.65 -0.98
CA ALA A 66 7.72 -4.21 -0.51
C ALA A 66 7.74 -2.98 0.42
N ILE A 67 8.71 -2.89 1.35
CA ILE A 67 8.79 -1.76 2.28
C ILE A 67 9.12 -0.46 1.54
N GLU A 68 10.12 -0.50 0.65
CA GLU A 68 10.50 0.68 -0.14
C GLU A 68 9.43 1.04 -1.16
N GLY A 69 8.79 0.04 -1.77
CA GLY A 69 7.63 0.23 -2.63
C GLY A 69 6.48 0.94 -1.90
N GLY A 70 6.17 0.53 -0.67
CA GLY A 70 5.16 1.18 0.17
C GLY A 70 5.48 2.64 0.46
N LYS A 71 6.73 2.95 0.83
CA LYS A 71 7.18 4.34 1.06
C LYS A 71 7.05 5.19 -0.20
N GLN A 72 7.52 4.67 -1.34
CA GLN A 72 7.41 5.37 -2.63
C GLN A 72 5.95 5.61 -3.02
N HIS A 73 5.06 4.66 -2.73
CA HIS A 73 3.64 4.79 -3.01
C HIS A 73 3.02 5.96 -2.22
N VAL A 74 3.24 6.02 -0.90
CA VAL A 74 2.73 7.12 -0.06
C VAL A 74 3.30 8.46 -0.48
N TYR A 75 4.61 8.51 -0.80
CA TYR A 75 5.24 9.73 -1.30
C TYR A 75 4.64 10.22 -2.62
N LYS A 76 4.48 9.32 -3.61
CA LYS A 76 3.86 9.65 -4.90
C LYS A 76 2.40 10.09 -4.73
N PHE A 77 1.67 9.47 -3.80
CA PHE A 77 0.31 9.88 -3.48
C PHE A 77 0.26 11.30 -2.92
N GLY A 78 1.15 11.65 -1.98
CA GLY A 78 1.29 13.03 -1.51
C GLY A 78 1.58 14.01 -2.64
N LYS A 79 2.53 13.68 -3.53
CA LYS A 79 2.83 14.51 -4.71
C LYS A 79 1.67 14.66 -5.69
N TYR A 80 0.89 13.60 -5.88
CA TYR A 80 -0.31 13.65 -6.70
C TYR A 80 -1.36 14.60 -6.10
N LEU A 81 -1.60 14.53 -4.79
CA LEU A 81 -2.52 15.43 -4.11
C LEU A 81 -2.06 16.90 -4.16
N GLU A 82 -0.76 17.16 -4.02
CA GLU A 82 -0.18 18.51 -4.21
C GLU A 82 -0.46 19.04 -5.61
N ALA A 83 -0.31 18.20 -6.64
CA ALA A 83 -0.58 18.57 -8.03
C ALA A 83 -2.08 18.83 -8.31
N LEU A 84 -2.98 18.17 -7.57
CA LEU A 84 -4.42 18.39 -7.67
C LEU A 84 -4.91 19.70 -7.03
N LYS A 85 -4.15 20.32 -6.12
CA LYS A 85 -4.53 21.59 -5.45
C LYS A 85 -4.64 22.81 -6.40
N TRP A 86 -4.53 22.62 -7.72
CA TRP A 86 -4.62 23.64 -8.77
C TRP A 86 -5.83 23.45 -9.71
N VAL A 87 -6.90 22.79 -9.24
CA VAL A 87 -8.21 22.74 -9.91
C VAL A 87 -9.30 23.25 -8.98
#